data_AF-A0A8B5W9P5-F1
#
_entry.id   AF-A0A8B5W9P5-F1
#
_cell.length_a   1.000
_cell.length_b   1.000
_cell.length_c   1.000
_cell.angle_alpha   90.00
_cell.angle_beta   90.00
_cell.angle_gamma   90.00
#
_symmetry.space_group_name_H-M   'P 1'
#
loop_
_entity.id
_entity.type
_entity.pdbx_description
1 polymer ?
#
loop_
_entity_poly.entity_id
_entity_poly.type
_entity_poly.pdbx_seq_one_letter_code
_entity_poly.pdbx_strand_id
1 'polypeptide(L)'
;MSKKFYARLLTLLSLSILTLAGCTEEDTDQEETADTEQEQPADSESGDDTDATEDQEDANDSDDEEGDETDEDVSEETEEDDSEETASAFGNQENVRYISADRLTVRSEGSSESAEMGSLRKGNEVRVTEEIEADDAVWYQIEHHNPSLNEGWVSSEFTTSDLNELHQLTDFSNEEMNEFFASPTLFEDHTVVAYYGHPNSEIMGIVGRHPVEELLDLVSETAEEYDELLDDKGTVPAVYLVYGTVQPGGDVFKMDYDLVLSYIEAAYERGILVYIDHQMGRHHPTYSIQEIQSFLRYPNVQLALDPEWRTERPMQEVGHITGTELNEVQEIMQAYIEDNEIQGTRQFVFHQFVEKMIHDVEDASADYEPVLLVHNTSGWGAPEGKRATHDRVAEATNIPYKGFKLWYYYSDRPGVHYDNPLMTPEEVMDLDPQPGLVIYQ
;
A
#
# COMPACT_ATOMS: atom_id res chain seq x y z
N MET A 1 2.81 -23.00 -9.79
CA MET A 1 1.71 -23.82 -10.38
C MET A 1 1.46 -23.34 -11.81
N SER A 2 1.08 -24.21 -12.74
CA SER A 2 1.09 -23.92 -14.19
C SER A 2 -0.05 -22.97 -14.63
N LYS A 3 0.21 -22.11 -15.64
CA LYS A 3 -0.68 -21.22 -16.44
C LYS A 3 -2.15 -21.67 -16.65
N LYS A 4 -2.47 -22.94 -16.38
CA LYS A 4 -3.80 -23.56 -16.46
C LYS A 4 -4.74 -23.23 -15.31
N PHE A 5 -4.25 -22.69 -14.18
CA PHE A 5 -5.11 -22.31 -13.07
C PHE A 5 -5.87 -21.00 -13.37
N TYR A 6 -5.15 -19.95 -13.76
CA TYR A 6 -5.73 -18.67 -14.20
C TYR A 6 -6.72 -18.82 -15.36
N ALA A 7 -6.36 -19.61 -16.37
CA ALA A 7 -7.25 -19.87 -17.50
C ALA A 7 -8.60 -20.49 -17.08
N ARG A 8 -8.66 -21.26 -15.98
CA ARG A 8 -9.90 -21.87 -15.46
C ARG A 8 -10.76 -20.91 -14.64
N LEU A 9 -10.15 -19.92 -13.99
CA LEU A 9 -10.88 -18.86 -13.28
C LEU A 9 -11.58 -17.93 -14.28
N LEU A 10 -10.90 -17.58 -15.37
CA LEU A 10 -11.41 -16.70 -16.43
C LEU A 10 -12.47 -17.33 -17.36
N THR A 11 -12.50 -18.66 -17.52
CA THR A 11 -13.42 -19.28 -18.53
C THR A 11 -14.90 -19.33 -18.14
N LEU A 12 -15.30 -18.84 -16.96
CA LEU A 12 -16.69 -18.95 -16.50
C LEU A 12 -17.63 -17.80 -16.88
N LEU A 13 -17.15 -16.70 -17.48
CA LEU A 13 -18.03 -15.61 -17.93
C LEU A 13 -17.52 -14.93 -19.21
N SER A 14 -18.04 -15.36 -20.36
CA SER A 14 -18.34 -14.45 -21.49
C SER A 14 -18.95 -15.24 -22.66
N LEU A 15 -20.28 -15.23 -22.73
CA LEU A 15 -21.00 -15.65 -23.94
C LEU A 15 -22.00 -14.56 -24.35
N SER A 16 -21.72 -13.94 -25.50
CA SER A 16 -22.61 -13.09 -26.31
C SER A 16 -22.70 -11.62 -25.84
N ILE A 17 -22.48 -10.58 -26.67
CA ILE A 17 -23.26 -10.23 -27.89
C ILE A 17 -22.42 -9.35 -28.86
N LEU A 18 -22.64 -9.58 -30.16
CA LEU A 18 -22.12 -8.91 -31.34
C LEU A 18 -22.71 -7.49 -31.63
N THR A 19 -21.80 -6.60 -32.10
CA THR A 19 -21.89 -5.62 -33.22
C THR A 19 -22.88 -4.43 -33.23
N LEU A 20 -22.38 -3.22 -33.50
CA LEU A 20 -22.48 -2.50 -34.80
C LEU A 20 -21.68 -1.18 -34.83
N ALA A 21 -21.34 -0.74 -36.06
CA ALA A 21 -20.26 0.16 -36.46
C ALA A 21 -20.67 1.59 -36.90
N GLY A 22 -19.65 2.46 -37.13
CA GLY A 22 -19.67 3.65 -38.02
C GLY A 22 -18.74 4.79 -37.53
N CYS A 23 -17.56 5.07 -38.12
CA CYS A 23 -17.25 5.98 -39.26
C CYS A 23 -17.70 7.45 -39.01
N THR A 24 -16.93 8.55 -39.21
CA THR A 24 -15.76 8.89 -40.07
C THR A 24 -15.29 10.37 -39.85
N GLU A 25 -14.01 10.65 -40.18
CA GLU A 25 -13.34 11.89 -40.75
C GLU A 25 -13.32 13.23 -39.97
N GLU A 26 -12.15 13.80 -39.61
CA GLU A 26 -11.08 14.57 -40.34
C GLU A 26 -11.36 16.08 -40.51
N ASP A 27 -10.48 16.95 -39.96
CA ASP A 27 -9.67 17.95 -40.73
C ASP A 27 -8.79 18.90 -39.84
N THR A 28 -7.48 18.84 -40.12
CA THR A 28 -6.40 19.87 -40.31
C THR A 28 -6.18 21.15 -39.45
N ASP A 29 -4.88 21.29 -39.09
CA ASP A 29 -3.93 22.43 -39.19
C ASP A 29 -4.05 23.71 -38.32
N GLN A 30 -2.99 24.01 -37.54
CA GLN A 30 -1.95 25.00 -37.92
C GLN A 30 -0.81 25.14 -36.88
N GLU A 31 0.41 25.26 -37.42
CA GLU A 31 1.68 25.59 -36.78
C GLU A 31 1.68 26.98 -36.12
N GLU A 32 2.39 27.12 -34.99
CA GLU A 32 3.10 28.37 -34.68
C GLU A 32 4.41 28.08 -33.94
N THR A 33 5.51 28.51 -34.57
CA THR A 33 6.89 28.48 -34.11
C THR A 33 7.16 29.57 -33.07
N ALA A 34 7.94 29.29 -32.02
CA ALA A 34 8.69 30.31 -31.30
C ALA A 34 10.00 29.75 -30.75
N ASP A 35 11.10 30.17 -31.39
CA ASP A 35 12.47 30.17 -30.86
C ASP A 35 12.54 30.87 -29.51
N THR A 36 13.35 30.34 -28.58
CA THR A 36 14.23 31.16 -27.73
C THR A 36 15.41 30.31 -27.25
N GLU A 37 16.60 30.63 -27.75
CA GLU A 37 17.89 30.20 -27.21
C GLU A 37 18.26 30.97 -25.93
N GLN A 38 19.30 30.45 -25.25
CA GLN A 38 20.19 31.07 -24.25
C GLN A 38 19.71 30.95 -22.79
N GLU A 39 20.52 30.55 -21.81
CA GLU A 39 21.98 30.64 -21.68
C GLU A 39 22.47 29.70 -20.56
N GLN A 40 23.65 29.09 -20.72
CA GLN A 40 24.44 28.52 -19.62
C GLN A 40 24.97 29.63 -18.70
N PRO A 41 25.52 29.26 -17.52
CA PRO A 41 26.97 29.38 -17.44
C PRO A 41 27.68 28.16 -16.85
N ALA A 42 28.91 28.01 -17.33
CA ALA A 42 29.93 27.08 -16.89
C ALA A 42 30.78 27.63 -15.73
N ASP A 43 31.47 26.68 -15.09
CA ASP A 43 32.79 26.74 -14.46
C ASP A 43 33.10 27.68 -13.29
N SER A 44 33.52 27.06 -12.19
CA SER A 44 34.86 27.35 -11.63
C SER A 44 35.42 26.16 -10.85
N GLU A 45 36.54 25.63 -11.34
CA GLU A 45 37.47 24.70 -10.71
C GLU A 45 38.28 25.30 -9.54
N SER A 46 39.10 24.41 -8.95
CA SER A 46 40.28 24.57 -8.06
C SER A 46 39.94 24.49 -6.57
N GLY A 47 40.40 23.50 -5.82
CA GLY A 47 41.76 22.92 -5.64
C GLY A 47 42.06 23.04 -4.14
N ASP A 48 42.89 22.30 -3.43
CA ASP A 48 43.77 21.15 -3.62
C ASP A 48 44.18 20.73 -2.17
N ASP A 49 44.67 19.50 -2.03
CA ASP A 49 45.69 19.01 -1.10
C ASP A 49 45.47 18.75 0.42
N THR A 50 45.70 17.46 0.75
CA THR A 50 46.54 16.87 1.83
C THR A 50 46.00 16.92 3.28
N ASP A 51 46.16 15.95 4.19
CA ASP A 51 47.19 14.93 4.44
C ASP A 51 46.71 13.95 5.57
N ALA A 52 47.37 12.78 5.68
CA ALA A 52 47.72 11.97 6.87
C ALA A 52 46.77 11.87 8.11
N THR A 53 46.57 10.75 8.82
CA THR A 53 47.38 9.55 9.12
C THR A 53 46.56 8.59 10.01
N GLU A 54 46.85 7.28 9.92
CA GLU A 54 47.06 6.24 10.97
C GLU A 54 46.42 6.45 12.39
N ASP A 55 45.90 5.47 13.12
CA ASP A 55 46.40 4.11 13.40
C ASP A 55 45.42 3.35 14.34
N GLN A 56 45.44 2.00 14.27
CA GLN A 56 45.26 0.98 15.35
C GLN A 56 43.92 0.88 16.14
N GLU A 57 43.40 -0.28 16.58
CA GLU A 57 44.03 -1.51 17.11
C GLU A 57 42.97 -2.65 17.21
N ASP A 58 43.37 -3.90 16.93
CA ASP A 58 43.15 -5.20 17.63
C ASP A 58 41.91 -5.46 18.52
N ALA A 59 41.42 -6.68 18.80
CA ALA A 59 41.53 -8.07 18.35
C ALA A 59 40.70 -8.93 19.34
N ASN A 60 40.44 -10.20 18.96
CA ASN A 60 40.11 -11.38 19.81
C ASN A 60 38.70 -11.53 20.42
N ASP A 61 38.13 -12.72 20.65
CA ASP A 61 38.37 -14.14 20.26
C ASP A 61 37.37 -15.01 21.07
N SER A 62 37.05 -16.22 20.55
CA SER A 62 36.62 -17.49 21.23
C SER A 62 35.40 -17.51 22.15
N ASP A 63 34.67 -18.62 22.38
CA ASP A 63 34.46 -19.96 21.81
C ASP A 63 33.33 -20.62 22.66
N ASP A 64 32.62 -21.58 22.05
CA ASP A 64 32.16 -22.89 22.59
C ASP A 64 30.99 -23.13 23.59
N GLU A 65 30.11 -24.01 23.07
CA GLU A 65 29.57 -25.29 23.59
C GLU A 65 28.41 -25.42 24.61
N GLU A 66 27.36 -26.11 24.09
CA GLU A 66 26.55 -27.24 24.60
C GLU A 66 26.10 -27.38 26.08
N GLY A 67 24.83 -27.79 26.22
CA GLY A 67 24.29 -28.40 27.45
C GLY A 67 22.82 -28.83 27.33
N ASP A 68 22.58 -30.13 27.45
CA ASP A 68 21.38 -30.93 27.21
C ASP A 68 20.47 -31.14 28.45
N GLU A 69 19.29 -31.71 28.19
CA GLU A 69 18.42 -32.55 29.03
C GLU A 69 17.25 -31.99 29.90
N THR A 70 16.03 -32.33 29.44
CA THR A 70 14.89 -33.04 30.09
C THR A 70 14.30 -32.57 31.43
N ASP A 71 12.96 -32.41 31.49
CA ASP A 71 12.06 -33.45 32.03
C ASP A 71 10.56 -33.05 31.96
N GLU A 72 9.75 -34.09 31.78
CA GLU A 72 8.29 -34.15 31.72
C GLU A 72 7.62 -33.80 33.06
N ASP A 73 6.41 -33.21 33.03
CA ASP A 73 5.37 -33.62 33.98
C ASP A 73 3.95 -33.40 33.43
N VAL A 74 3.11 -34.41 33.68
CA VAL A 74 1.74 -34.59 33.18
C VAL A 74 0.76 -34.39 34.34
N SER A 75 -0.29 -33.60 34.15
CA SER A 75 -1.56 -33.75 34.89
C SER A 75 -2.67 -33.00 34.13
N GLU A 76 -3.57 -33.72 33.46
CA GLU A 76 -4.91 -34.16 33.91
C GLU A 76 -6.02 -33.22 33.46
N GLU A 77 -6.98 -33.86 32.79
CA GLU A 77 -8.09 -33.33 31.99
C GLU A 77 -9.10 -32.53 32.81
N THR A 78 -9.66 -31.49 32.20
CA THR A 78 -11.02 -31.04 32.50
C THR A 78 -11.73 -30.81 31.18
N GLU A 79 -12.76 -31.62 30.92
CA GLU A 79 -13.68 -31.47 29.79
C GLU A 79 -14.51 -30.19 29.98
N GLU A 80 -14.36 -29.22 29.08
CA GLU A 80 -15.29 -28.08 28.93
C GLU A 80 -15.70 -27.94 27.47
N ASP A 81 -16.97 -28.29 27.23
CA ASP A 81 -17.94 -27.71 26.28
C ASP A 81 -17.41 -27.19 24.93
N ASP A 82 -17.33 -28.09 23.93
CA ASP A 82 -17.18 -27.74 22.51
C ASP A 82 -18.46 -27.05 22.00
N SER A 83 -18.61 -25.75 22.25
CA SER A 83 -19.26 -24.89 21.28
C SER A 83 -18.22 -24.53 20.24
N GLU A 84 -18.39 -25.00 19.00
CA GLU A 84 -17.59 -24.57 17.84
C GLU A 84 -17.60 -23.04 17.77
N GLU A 85 -16.59 -22.40 18.37
CA GLU A 85 -16.15 -21.06 18.01
C GLU A 85 -15.77 -21.15 16.53
N THR A 86 -16.49 -20.43 15.69
CA THR A 86 -15.97 -20.06 14.39
C THR A 86 -14.72 -19.24 14.67
N ALA A 87 -13.56 -19.91 14.65
CA ALA A 87 -12.27 -19.25 14.74
C ALA A 87 -12.25 -18.19 13.63
N SER A 88 -12.33 -16.93 14.05
CA SER A 88 -11.99 -15.80 13.20
C SER A 88 -10.65 -16.13 12.57
N ALA A 89 -10.53 -16.00 11.24
CA ALA A 89 -9.26 -16.16 10.52
C ALA A 89 -8.17 -15.17 10.97
N PHE A 90 -8.49 -14.32 11.95
CA PHE A 90 -7.70 -13.23 12.49
C PHE A 90 -7.67 -13.41 14.00
N GLY A 91 -6.50 -13.71 14.55
CA GLY A 91 -6.29 -14.19 15.93
C GLY A 91 -7.06 -13.44 17.03
N ASN A 92 -7.28 -14.14 18.14
CA ASN A 92 -8.11 -13.63 19.25
C ASN A 92 -7.34 -12.58 20.08
N GLN A 93 -7.44 -11.31 19.71
CA GLN A 93 -6.94 -10.20 20.54
C GLN A 93 -8.05 -9.69 21.46
N GLU A 94 -8.20 -10.30 22.65
CA GLU A 94 -9.30 -10.06 23.60
C GLU A 94 -9.57 -8.56 23.90
N ASN A 95 -8.54 -7.72 23.84
CA ASN A 95 -8.61 -6.29 24.16
C ASN A 95 -8.70 -5.35 22.95
N VAL A 96 -8.72 -5.85 21.71
CA VAL A 96 -8.89 -5.01 20.53
C VAL A 96 -10.37 -4.82 20.21
N ARG A 97 -10.73 -3.60 19.83
CA ARG A 97 -12.06 -3.23 19.34
C ARG A 97 -11.91 -2.41 18.06
N TYR A 98 -12.96 -2.42 17.25
CA TYR A 98 -13.07 -1.59 16.06
C TYR A 98 -14.24 -0.63 16.19
N ILE A 99 -14.05 0.60 15.72
CA ILE A 99 -15.11 1.60 15.75
C ILE A 99 -16.19 1.25 14.72
N SER A 100 -17.45 1.15 15.17
CA SER A 100 -18.59 0.81 14.32
C SER A 100 -19.37 2.00 13.77
N ALA A 101 -19.22 3.17 14.41
CA ALA A 101 -19.85 4.41 13.96
C ALA A 101 -18.98 5.17 12.93
N ASP A 102 -19.62 5.82 11.94
CA ASP A 102 -18.93 6.69 10.96
C ASP A 102 -18.02 7.73 11.63
N ARG A 103 -18.46 8.23 12.79
CA ARG A 103 -17.70 9.13 13.64
C ARG A 103 -18.04 8.88 15.11
N LEU A 104 -17.05 8.51 15.89
CA LEU A 104 -17.15 8.34 17.35
C LEU A 104 -16.32 9.39 18.06
N THR A 105 -16.92 10.14 18.98
CA THR A 105 -16.20 11.16 19.78
C THR A 105 -15.36 10.49 20.86
N VAL A 106 -14.08 10.88 20.94
CA VAL A 106 -13.18 10.52 22.05
C VAL A 106 -13.31 11.57 23.15
N ARG A 107 -13.55 11.10 24.37
CA ARG A 107 -13.87 11.89 25.55
C ARG A 107 -12.74 11.89 26.57
N SER A 108 -12.67 12.91 27.43
CA SER A 108 -11.64 12.99 28.48
C SER A 108 -11.91 12.03 29.65
N GLU A 109 -13.16 11.66 29.88
CA GLU A 109 -13.60 10.74 30.93
C GLU A 109 -14.73 9.84 30.36
N GLY A 110 -15.01 8.70 31.00
CA GLY A 110 -16.09 7.79 30.60
C GLY A 110 -17.48 8.35 30.93
N SER A 111 -17.84 9.45 30.27
CA SER A 111 -19.15 10.11 30.37
C SER A 111 -19.40 10.99 29.15
N SER A 112 -20.65 11.05 28.71
CA SER A 112 -21.09 11.88 27.57
C SER A 112 -21.02 13.38 27.85
N GLU A 113 -20.95 13.78 29.12
CA GLU A 113 -20.88 15.18 29.55
C GLU A 113 -19.44 15.69 29.67
N SER A 114 -18.45 14.81 29.56
CA SER A 114 -17.03 15.17 29.65
C SER A 114 -16.52 15.86 28.38
N ALA A 115 -15.33 16.45 28.47
CA ALA A 115 -14.76 17.23 27.37
C ALA A 115 -14.50 16.36 26.14
N GLU A 116 -14.82 16.90 24.96
CA GLU A 116 -14.48 16.27 23.69
C GLU A 116 -13.00 16.51 23.40
N MET A 117 -12.28 15.42 23.22
CA MET A 117 -10.86 15.44 22.93
C MET A 117 -10.63 15.32 21.43
N GLY A 118 -11.36 14.43 20.76
CA GLY A 118 -11.21 14.17 19.34
C GLY A 118 -12.30 13.26 18.79
N SER A 119 -12.00 12.58 17.70
CA SER A 119 -12.92 11.61 17.11
C SER A 119 -12.18 10.53 16.32
N LEU A 120 -12.74 9.33 16.33
CA LEU A 120 -12.36 8.20 15.49
C LEU A 120 -13.43 7.97 14.42
N ARG A 121 -13.07 7.23 13.37
CA ARG A 121 -13.94 6.85 12.26
C ARG A 121 -14.16 5.34 12.26
N LYS A 122 -15.21 4.92 11.55
CA LYS A 122 -15.52 3.51 11.32
C LYS A 122 -14.29 2.76 10.82
N GLY A 123 -14.04 1.57 11.37
CA GLY A 123 -12.90 0.72 11.02
C GLY A 123 -11.59 1.07 11.73
N ASN A 124 -11.50 2.19 12.47
CA ASN A 124 -10.33 2.43 13.32
C ASN A 124 -10.22 1.32 14.38
N GLU A 125 -9.01 0.75 14.48
CA GLU A 125 -8.63 -0.21 15.50
C GLU A 125 -8.21 0.52 16.78
N VAL A 126 -8.66 0.05 17.94
CA VAL A 126 -8.34 0.60 19.25
C VAL A 126 -8.07 -0.52 20.26
N ARG A 127 -7.14 -0.29 21.19
CA ARG A 127 -6.86 -1.22 22.28
C ARG A 127 -7.57 -0.74 23.54
N VAL A 128 -8.43 -1.57 24.12
CA VAL A 128 -9.11 -1.29 25.39
C VAL A 128 -8.14 -1.54 26.54
N THR A 129 -7.98 -0.55 27.41
CA THR A 129 -7.13 -0.63 28.61
C THR A 129 -7.92 -0.67 29.91
N GLU A 130 -9.11 -0.08 29.93
CA GLU A 130 -10.03 -0.08 31.07
C GLU A 130 -11.49 -0.10 30.59
N GLU A 131 -12.35 -0.77 31.36
CA GLU A 131 -13.80 -0.78 31.16
C GLU A 131 -14.48 -0.26 32.44
N ILE A 132 -15.41 0.70 32.28
CA ILE A 132 -16.23 1.19 33.39
C ILE A 132 -17.71 1.25 33.01
N GLU A 133 -18.58 1.11 34.00
CA GLU A 133 -20.00 1.44 33.88
C GLU A 133 -20.26 2.84 34.45
N ALA A 134 -20.77 3.75 33.61
CA ALA A 134 -21.11 5.11 33.99
C ALA A 134 -22.29 5.63 33.15
N ASP A 135 -23.20 6.37 33.78
CA ASP A 135 -24.37 6.96 33.14
C ASP A 135 -25.26 5.96 32.36
N ASP A 136 -25.48 4.76 32.93
CA ASP A 136 -26.22 3.64 32.32
C ASP A 136 -25.61 3.14 30.98
N ALA A 137 -24.32 3.42 30.74
CA ALA A 137 -23.54 2.96 29.59
C ALA A 137 -22.20 2.35 30.02
N VAL A 138 -21.66 1.46 29.18
CA VAL A 138 -20.30 0.93 29.34
C VAL A 138 -19.35 1.79 28.51
N TRP A 139 -18.27 2.24 29.12
CA TRP A 139 -17.23 3.07 28.51
C TRP A 139 -15.90 2.33 28.51
N TYR A 140 -15.19 2.43 27.39
CA TYR A 140 -13.84 1.92 27.24
C TYR A 140 -12.84 3.07 27.30
N GLN A 141 -11.85 2.96 28.18
CA GLN A 141 -10.61 3.67 27.98
C GLN A 141 -9.85 2.95 26.87
N ILE A 142 -9.43 3.72 25.87
CA ILE A 142 -8.77 3.21 24.69
C ILE A 142 -7.40 3.83 24.56
N GLU A 143 -6.44 3.02 24.12
CA GLU A 143 -5.22 3.46 23.45
C GLU A 143 -5.47 3.44 21.94
N HIS A 144 -5.10 4.53 21.27
CA HIS A 144 -5.19 4.60 19.82
C HIS A 144 -4.06 5.45 19.23
N HIS A 145 -3.73 5.18 17.98
CA HIS A 145 -2.69 5.93 17.31
C HIS A 145 -3.23 7.29 16.81
N ASN A 146 -2.94 8.38 17.53
CA ASN A 146 -3.25 9.74 17.07
C ASN A 146 -2.18 10.72 17.57
N PRO A 147 -1.67 11.65 16.73
CA PRO A 147 -0.52 12.49 17.07
C PRO A 147 -0.77 13.45 18.24
N SER A 148 -2.03 13.66 18.61
CA SER A 148 -2.46 14.58 19.65
C SER A 148 -3.14 13.91 20.84
N LEU A 149 -3.55 12.64 20.71
CA LEU A 149 -4.44 11.92 21.61
C LEU A 149 -4.14 10.43 21.59
N ASN A 150 -3.22 9.97 22.44
CA ASN A 150 -2.92 8.55 22.49
C ASN A 150 -3.94 7.76 23.33
N GLU A 151 -4.72 8.46 24.15
CA GLU A 151 -5.69 7.87 25.06
C GLU A 151 -6.98 8.70 25.16
N GLY A 152 -8.07 8.03 25.48
CA GLY A 152 -9.33 8.67 25.83
C GLY A 152 -10.44 7.65 26.06
N TRP A 153 -11.65 8.15 26.29
CA TRP A 153 -12.81 7.31 26.54
C TRP A 153 -13.77 7.31 25.37
N VAL A 154 -14.29 6.13 25.02
CA VAL A 154 -15.32 5.95 24.00
C VAL A 154 -16.45 5.09 24.55
N SER A 155 -17.66 5.29 24.03
CA SER A 155 -18.79 4.43 24.38
C SER A 155 -18.65 3.09 23.68
N SER A 156 -18.74 2.00 24.45
CA SER A 156 -18.65 0.62 23.95
C SER A 156 -19.74 0.27 22.93
N GLU A 157 -20.90 0.93 22.98
CA GLU A 157 -22.02 0.73 22.05
C GLU A 157 -21.62 0.97 20.58
N PHE A 158 -20.62 1.81 20.35
CA PHE A 158 -20.11 2.15 19.02
C PHE A 158 -18.79 1.45 18.70
N THR A 159 -18.56 0.30 19.33
CA THR A 159 -17.40 -0.55 19.10
C THR A 159 -17.84 -2.00 18.89
N THR A 160 -17.02 -2.78 18.21
CA THR A 160 -17.21 -4.23 18.07
C THR A 160 -15.88 -4.95 18.23
N SER A 161 -15.89 -6.18 18.75
CA SER A 161 -14.75 -7.08 18.72
C SER A 161 -14.62 -7.82 17.39
N ASP A 162 -15.71 -7.91 16.62
CA ASP A 162 -15.74 -8.59 15.33
C ASP A 162 -15.88 -7.57 14.20
N LEU A 163 -14.82 -7.45 13.41
CA LEU A 163 -14.79 -6.56 12.25
C LEU A 163 -15.86 -6.94 11.21
N ASN A 164 -16.29 -8.20 11.15
CA ASN A 164 -17.36 -8.64 10.26
C ASN A 164 -18.73 -8.02 10.63
N GLU A 165 -18.87 -7.44 11.83
CA GLU A 165 -20.05 -6.66 12.19
C GLU A 165 -20.03 -5.24 11.60
N LEU A 166 -18.87 -4.74 11.16
CA LEU A 166 -18.76 -3.41 10.56
C LEU A 166 -19.44 -3.33 9.19
N HIS A 167 -19.43 -4.43 8.44
CA HIS A 167 -19.95 -4.50 7.08
C HIS A 167 -20.53 -5.89 6.84
N GLN A 168 -21.73 -5.99 6.26
CA GLN A 168 -22.29 -7.28 5.85
C GLN A 168 -21.45 -7.81 4.68
N LEU A 169 -20.54 -8.75 4.96
CA LEU A 169 -19.38 -9.06 4.13
C LEU A 169 -19.46 -10.41 3.40
N THR A 170 -18.67 -10.51 2.34
CA THR A 170 -17.99 -11.73 1.87
C THR A 170 -17.13 -12.26 3.01
N ASP A 171 -17.28 -13.53 3.40
CA ASP A 171 -16.62 -14.07 4.60
C ASP A 171 -15.11 -14.35 4.45
N PHE A 172 -14.50 -13.98 3.31
CA PHE A 172 -13.10 -14.25 2.95
C PHE A 172 -12.69 -15.71 3.22
N SER A 173 -13.64 -16.66 3.15
CA SER A 173 -13.43 -18.05 3.54
C SER A 173 -12.92 -18.95 2.41
N ASN A 174 -12.68 -18.39 1.21
CA ASN A 174 -12.21 -19.16 0.08
C ASN A 174 -10.75 -19.57 0.29
N GLU A 175 -10.56 -20.81 0.74
CA GLU A 175 -9.26 -21.43 1.04
C GLU A 175 -8.29 -21.33 -0.12
N GLU A 176 -8.74 -21.56 -1.36
CA GLU A 176 -7.88 -21.51 -2.55
C GLU A 176 -7.41 -20.09 -2.89
N MET A 177 -8.27 -19.08 -2.70
CA MET A 177 -7.87 -17.67 -2.83
C MET A 177 -6.92 -17.25 -1.73
N ASN A 178 -7.18 -17.69 -0.49
CA ASN A 178 -6.32 -17.38 0.63
C ASN A 178 -4.94 -18.02 0.48
N GLU A 179 -4.85 -19.29 0.05
CA GLU A 179 -3.59 -19.95 -0.27
C GLU A 179 -2.83 -19.23 -1.40
N PHE A 180 -3.55 -18.76 -2.43
CA PHE A 180 -2.96 -18.01 -3.52
C PHE A 180 -2.34 -16.68 -3.03
N PHE A 181 -3.11 -15.86 -2.33
CA PHE A 181 -2.64 -14.56 -1.83
C PHE A 181 -1.60 -14.69 -0.72
N ALA A 182 -1.67 -15.75 0.09
CA ALA A 182 -0.70 -16.01 1.15
C ALA A 182 0.58 -16.70 0.66
N SER A 183 0.70 -16.99 -0.64
CA SER A 183 1.89 -17.66 -1.19
C SER A 183 3.16 -16.82 -0.93
N PRO A 184 4.22 -17.39 -0.33
CA PRO A 184 5.46 -16.65 -0.07
C PRO A 184 6.18 -16.26 -1.37
N THR A 185 5.93 -16.97 -2.47
CA THR A 185 6.53 -16.73 -3.79
C THR A 185 5.61 -15.93 -4.72
N LEU A 186 4.47 -15.41 -4.25
CA LEU A 186 3.48 -14.72 -5.09
C LEU A 186 4.14 -13.67 -6.01
N PHE A 187 4.98 -12.81 -5.43
CA PHE A 187 5.64 -11.70 -6.12
C PHE A 187 6.96 -12.10 -6.82
N GLU A 188 7.48 -13.30 -6.56
CA GLU A 188 8.59 -13.87 -7.32
C GLU A 188 8.07 -14.47 -8.63
N ASP A 189 6.99 -15.23 -8.52
CA ASP A 189 6.36 -15.99 -9.59
C ASP A 189 5.47 -15.13 -10.51
N HIS A 190 5.09 -13.92 -10.09
CA HIS A 190 4.18 -13.07 -10.86
C HIS A 190 4.60 -11.61 -10.92
N THR A 191 4.32 -10.97 -12.05
CA THR A 191 4.32 -9.51 -12.20
C THR A 191 2.93 -8.96 -11.86
N VAL A 192 2.87 -7.95 -11.00
CA VAL A 192 1.61 -7.29 -10.64
C VAL A 192 1.31 -6.18 -11.64
N VAL A 193 0.08 -6.11 -12.14
CA VAL A 193 -0.39 -5.03 -13.04
C VAL A 193 -1.56 -4.32 -12.37
N ALA A 194 -1.36 -3.05 -12.03
CA ALA A 194 -2.25 -2.30 -11.14
C ALA A 194 -2.88 -1.09 -11.82
N TYR A 195 -4.14 -0.80 -11.49
CA TYR A 195 -4.82 0.44 -11.85
C TYR A 195 -4.93 1.37 -10.64
N TYR A 196 -4.43 2.60 -10.77
CA TYR A 196 -4.26 3.57 -9.68
C TYR A 196 -5.29 4.68 -9.69
N GLY A 197 -5.73 5.11 -8.50
CA GLY A 197 -6.44 6.37 -8.32
C GLY A 197 -7.37 6.41 -7.12
N HIS A 198 -8.21 7.46 -7.09
CA HIS A 198 -9.24 7.64 -6.07
C HIS A 198 -10.63 7.45 -6.72
N PRO A 199 -11.50 6.55 -6.22
CA PRO A 199 -12.82 6.25 -6.80
C PRO A 199 -13.70 7.47 -7.07
N ASN A 200 -13.63 8.48 -6.18
CA ASN A 200 -14.41 9.72 -6.31
C ASN A 200 -13.69 10.84 -7.12
N SER A 201 -12.66 10.53 -7.91
CA SER A 201 -11.90 11.54 -8.67
C SER A 201 -11.35 11.02 -10.00
N GLU A 202 -11.94 11.44 -11.12
CA GLU A 202 -11.48 11.13 -12.48
C GLU A 202 -10.05 11.63 -12.79
N ILE A 203 -9.60 12.67 -12.07
CA ILE A 203 -8.28 13.29 -12.29
C ILE A 203 -7.18 12.52 -11.56
N MET A 204 -7.51 11.88 -10.43
CA MET A 204 -6.51 11.17 -9.61
C MET A 204 -6.17 9.78 -10.14
N GLY A 205 -6.84 9.30 -11.17
CA GLY A 205 -6.41 8.13 -11.93
C GLY A 205 -7.57 7.32 -12.50
N ILE A 206 -7.25 6.27 -13.25
CA ILE A 206 -8.20 5.39 -13.93
C ILE A 206 -9.25 4.77 -13.00
N VAL A 207 -8.92 4.53 -11.73
CA VAL A 207 -9.88 4.04 -10.70
C VAL A 207 -11.10 4.94 -10.60
N GLY A 208 -10.93 6.27 -10.69
CA GLY A 208 -12.02 7.23 -10.60
C GLY A 208 -12.79 7.45 -11.92
N ARG A 209 -12.42 6.73 -13.00
CA ARG A 209 -13.00 6.90 -14.35
C ARG A 209 -13.97 5.77 -14.71
N HIS A 210 -13.95 4.66 -13.98
CA HIS A 210 -14.77 3.48 -14.24
C HIS A 210 -15.46 3.01 -12.96
N PRO A 211 -16.69 2.44 -13.05
CA PRO A 211 -17.27 1.67 -11.96
C PRO A 211 -16.40 0.46 -11.60
N VAL A 212 -16.43 0.03 -10.33
CA VAL A 212 -15.56 -1.04 -9.81
C VAL A 212 -15.59 -2.32 -10.67
N GLU A 213 -16.76 -2.84 -11.03
CA GLU A 213 -16.85 -4.07 -11.81
C GLU A 213 -16.18 -3.97 -13.19
N GLU A 214 -16.35 -2.82 -13.87
CA GLU A 214 -15.73 -2.56 -15.17
C GLU A 214 -14.22 -2.34 -15.03
N LEU A 215 -13.80 -1.64 -13.98
CA LEU A 215 -12.39 -1.42 -13.65
C LEU A 215 -11.64 -2.75 -13.46
N LEU A 216 -12.26 -3.68 -12.72
CA LEU A 216 -11.69 -5.00 -12.44
C LEU A 216 -11.58 -5.86 -13.70
N ASP A 217 -12.52 -5.75 -14.63
CA ASP A 217 -12.42 -6.39 -15.94
C ASP A 217 -11.27 -5.79 -16.77
N LEU A 218 -11.18 -4.46 -16.85
CA LEU A 218 -10.14 -3.76 -17.63
C LEU A 218 -8.72 -4.04 -17.13
N VAL A 219 -8.50 -4.06 -15.81
CA VAL A 219 -7.17 -4.38 -15.27
C VAL A 219 -6.80 -5.84 -15.48
N SER A 220 -7.79 -6.74 -15.49
CA SER A 220 -7.57 -8.16 -15.81
C SER A 220 -7.16 -8.32 -17.28
N GLU A 221 -7.84 -7.63 -18.21
CA GLU A 221 -7.46 -7.61 -19.63
C GLU A 221 -6.04 -7.04 -19.81
N THR A 222 -5.69 -5.96 -19.10
CA THR A 222 -4.33 -5.40 -19.16
C THR A 222 -3.29 -6.37 -18.59
N ALA A 223 -3.61 -7.08 -17.50
CA ALA A 223 -2.72 -8.09 -16.94
C ALA A 223 -2.48 -9.26 -17.92
N GLU A 224 -3.50 -9.68 -18.67
CA GLU A 224 -3.36 -10.70 -19.72
C GLU A 224 -2.37 -10.28 -20.81
N GLU A 225 -2.34 -9.00 -21.21
CA GLU A 225 -1.34 -8.49 -22.17
C GLU A 225 0.10 -8.69 -21.66
N TYR A 226 0.33 -8.57 -20.36
CA TYR A 226 1.64 -8.85 -19.75
C TYR A 226 1.91 -10.37 -19.64
N ASP A 227 0.90 -11.21 -19.34
CA ASP A 227 1.08 -12.68 -19.24
C ASP A 227 1.51 -13.30 -20.58
N GLU A 228 1.04 -12.73 -21.70
CA GLU A 228 1.42 -13.15 -23.04
C GLU A 228 2.91 -12.88 -23.36
N LEU A 229 3.51 -11.89 -22.69
CA LEU A 229 4.92 -11.51 -22.86
C LEU A 229 5.87 -12.28 -21.92
N LEU A 230 5.35 -12.78 -20.80
CA LEU A 230 6.14 -13.44 -19.75
C LEU A 230 6.13 -14.97 -19.93
N ASP A 231 7.31 -15.54 -20.20
CA ASP A 231 7.47 -16.98 -20.39
C ASP A 231 7.56 -17.75 -19.06
N ASP A 232 8.20 -17.14 -18.05
CA ASP A 232 8.62 -17.76 -16.78
C ASP A 232 7.85 -17.25 -15.56
N LYS A 233 7.15 -16.11 -15.68
CA LYS A 233 6.29 -15.55 -14.65
C LYS A 233 4.84 -15.48 -15.13
N GLY A 234 3.90 -15.54 -14.19
CA GLY A 234 2.50 -15.18 -14.45
C GLY A 234 2.26 -13.69 -14.20
N THR A 235 0.99 -13.28 -14.28
CA THR A 235 0.57 -11.94 -13.87
C THR A 235 -0.54 -11.97 -12.84
N VAL A 236 -0.58 -10.96 -11.97
CA VAL A 236 -1.69 -10.74 -11.04
C VAL A 236 -2.23 -9.32 -11.21
N PRO A 237 -3.51 -9.14 -11.58
CA PRO A 237 -4.13 -7.82 -11.61
C PRO A 237 -4.24 -7.21 -10.20
N ALA A 238 -4.25 -5.87 -10.12
CA ALA A 238 -4.44 -5.15 -8.87
C ALA A 238 -5.19 -3.82 -9.01
N VAL A 239 -5.81 -3.35 -7.93
CA VAL A 239 -6.36 -1.98 -7.82
C VAL A 239 -5.60 -1.22 -6.75
N TYR A 240 -5.16 -0.01 -7.05
CA TYR A 240 -4.35 0.84 -6.18
C TYR A 240 -5.16 2.07 -5.75
N LEU A 241 -5.61 2.08 -4.51
CA LEU A 241 -6.54 3.07 -3.97
C LEU A 241 -5.78 4.15 -3.19
N VAL A 242 -5.97 5.41 -3.60
CA VAL A 242 -5.52 6.56 -2.80
C VAL A 242 -6.49 6.73 -1.62
N TYR A 243 -6.16 6.10 -0.49
CA TYR A 243 -6.98 6.14 0.72
C TYR A 243 -6.83 7.47 1.45
N GLY A 244 -5.60 7.90 1.70
CA GLY A 244 -5.29 9.19 2.31
C GLY A 244 -4.96 10.22 1.25
N THR A 245 -5.69 11.34 1.19
CA THR A 245 -5.43 12.45 0.26
C THR A 245 -5.05 13.72 1.02
N VAL A 246 -3.86 14.25 0.76
CA VAL A 246 -3.38 15.48 1.42
C VAL A 246 -4.13 16.71 0.91
N GLN A 247 -4.47 17.61 1.82
CA GLN A 247 -5.11 18.90 1.57
C GLN A 247 -4.12 20.05 1.81
N PRO A 248 -4.37 21.24 1.23
CA PRO A 248 -3.60 22.43 1.57
C PRO A 248 -3.54 22.66 3.08
N GLY A 249 -2.34 22.81 3.65
CA GLY A 249 -2.10 22.85 5.09
C GLY A 249 -1.67 21.52 5.71
N GLY A 250 -1.56 20.44 4.91
CA GLY A 250 -1.01 19.15 5.32
C GLY A 250 -1.98 18.24 6.08
N ASP A 251 -3.27 18.60 6.14
CA ASP A 251 -4.32 17.70 6.64
C ASP A 251 -4.57 16.58 5.64
N VAL A 252 -4.91 15.38 6.12
CA VAL A 252 -5.22 14.23 5.26
C VAL A 252 -6.70 13.89 5.36
N PHE A 253 -7.37 13.87 4.21
CA PHE A 253 -8.74 13.36 4.08
C PHE A 253 -8.69 11.90 3.71
N LYS A 254 -9.42 11.08 4.46
CA LYS A 254 -9.42 9.62 4.31
C LYS A 254 -10.69 9.17 3.60
N MET A 255 -10.54 8.17 2.74
CA MET A 255 -11.66 7.47 2.12
C MET A 255 -12.53 6.80 3.19
N ASP A 256 -13.84 6.72 2.92
CA ASP A 256 -14.76 6.03 3.82
C ASP A 256 -14.47 4.52 3.84
N TYR A 257 -14.51 3.92 5.03
CA TYR A 257 -14.16 2.51 5.24
C TYR A 257 -14.98 1.56 4.36
N ASP A 258 -16.30 1.77 4.27
CA ASP A 258 -17.19 0.94 3.47
C ASP A 258 -16.88 1.02 1.97
N LEU A 259 -16.39 2.17 1.49
CA LEU A 259 -15.97 2.32 0.10
C LEU A 259 -14.68 1.53 -0.15
N VAL A 260 -13.68 1.62 0.71
CA VAL A 260 -12.45 0.82 0.61
C VAL A 260 -12.80 -0.67 0.58
N LEU A 261 -13.66 -1.10 1.50
CA LEU A 261 -14.04 -2.50 1.65
C LEU A 261 -14.77 -3.04 0.43
N SER A 262 -15.65 -2.25 -0.19
CA SER A 262 -16.32 -2.66 -1.43
C SER A 262 -15.36 -3.00 -2.58
N TYR A 263 -14.19 -2.33 -2.65
CA TYR A 263 -13.15 -2.65 -3.62
C TYR A 263 -12.35 -3.89 -3.22
N ILE A 264 -12.03 -4.04 -1.93
CA ILE A 264 -11.31 -5.21 -1.40
C ILE A 264 -12.10 -6.49 -1.68
N GLU A 265 -13.41 -6.49 -1.39
CA GLU A 265 -14.30 -7.63 -1.62
C GLU A 265 -14.43 -7.97 -3.11
N ALA A 266 -14.78 -6.98 -3.95
CA ALA A 266 -14.95 -7.20 -5.38
C ALA A 266 -13.66 -7.70 -6.04
N ALA A 267 -12.50 -7.20 -5.60
CA ALA A 267 -11.19 -7.67 -6.05
C ALA A 267 -10.89 -9.10 -5.56
N TYR A 268 -11.19 -9.40 -4.30
CA TYR A 268 -10.94 -10.72 -3.71
C TYR A 268 -11.68 -11.84 -4.45
N GLU A 269 -12.96 -11.62 -4.78
CA GLU A 269 -13.78 -12.60 -5.52
C GLU A 269 -13.21 -12.97 -6.90
N ARG A 270 -12.29 -12.15 -7.43
CA ARG A 270 -11.70 -12.28 -8.76
C ARG A 270 -10.21 -12.59 -8.75
N GLY A 271 -9.60 -12.82 -7.58
CA GLY A 271 -8.16 -13.05 -7.46
C GLY A 271 -7.31 -11.79 -7.73
N ILE A 272 -7.87 -10.60 -7.51
CA ILE A 272 -7.24 -9.30 -7.75
C ILE A 272 -6.69 -8.76 -6.42
N LEU A 273 -5.45 -8.24 -6.46
CA LEU A 273 -4.81 -7.57 -5.33
C LEU A 273 -5.35 -6.14 -5.14
N VAL A 274 -5.24 -5.60 -3.93
CA VAL A 274 -5.54 -4.20 -3.63
C VAL A 274 -4.37 -3.55 -2.90
N TYR A 275 -3.96 -2.37 -3.34
CA TYR A 275 -2.97 -1.55 -2.65
C TYR A 275 -3.68 -0.36 -2.00
N ILE A 276 -3.42 -0.14 -0.72
CA ILE A 276 -3.94 1.02 0.02
C ILE A 276 -2.81 2.04 0.16
N ASP A 277 -2.99 3.20 -0.46
CA ASP A 277 -1.99 4.26 -0.55
C ASP A 277 -2.34 5.47 0.29
N HIS A 278 -1.33 6.11 0.87
CA HIS A 278 -1.53 7.21 1.80
C HIS A 278 -0.60 8.40 1.53
N GLN A 279 -1.21 9.51 1.13
CA GLN A 279 -0.57 10.82 1.04
C GLN A 279 -0.40 11.40 2.45
N MET A 280 0.83 11.34 2.97
CA MET A 280 1.13 11.55 4.40
C MET A 280 0.83 12.96 4.93
N GLY A 281 0.78 13.97 4.06
CA GLY A 281 0.61 15.36 4.48
C GLY A 281 1.70 15.80 5.45
N ARG A 282 1.33 16.41 6.58
CA ARG A 282 2.32 16.85 7.58
C ARG A 282 2.89 15.73 8.46
N HIS A 283 2.39 14.51 8.31
CA HIS A 283 2.62 13.45 9.27
C HIS A 283 3.93 12.70 9.03
N HIS A 284 4.39 12.00 10.08
CA HIS A 284 5.51 11.06 9.99
C HIS A 284 5.08 9.80 9.20
N PRO A 285 6.00 9.11 8.49
CA PRO A 285 5.68 7.88 7.77
C PRO A 285 5.07 6.79 8.67
N THR A 286 5.63 6.60 9.87
CA THR A 286 5.10 5.65 10.87
C THR A 286 3.65 5.93 11.26
N TYR A 287 3.28 7.20 11.42
CA TYR A 287 1.88 7.57 11.67
C TYR A 287 0.98 7.16 10.49
N SER A 288 1.44 7.41 9.27
CA SER A 288 0.64 7.18 8.06
C SER A 288 0.46 5.70 7.76
N ILE A 289 1.47 4.85 8.01
CA ILE A 289 1.32 3.40 7.84
C ILE A 289 0.35 2.82 8.88
N GLN A 290 0.39 3.29 10.13
CA GLN A 290 -0.52 2.82 11.19
C GLN A 290 -2.00 3.14 10.91
N GLU A 291 -2.27 4.16 10.09
CA GLU A 291 -3.62 4.49 9.64
C GLU A 291 -4.21 3.53 8.60
N ILE A 292 -3.36 2.71 7.96
CA ILE A 292 -3.77 1.77 6.90
C ILE A 292 -3.40 0.31 7.17
N GLN A 293 -2.53 0.03 8.16
CA GLN A 293 -2.04 -1.33 8.45
C GLN A 293 -3.15 -2.33 8.77
N SER A 294 -4.26 -1.87 9.35
CA SER A 294 -5.37 -2.75 9.72
C SER A 294 -6.04 -3.42 8.51
N PHE A 295 -5.87 -2.87 7.31
CA PHE A 295 -6.33 -3.50 6.07
C PHE A 295 -5.50 -4.74 5.68
N LEU A 296 -4.29 -4.95 6.22
CA LEU A 296 -3.46 -6.13 5.93
C LEU A 296 -4.08 -7.46 6.34
N ARG A 297 -5.09 -7.43 7.23
CA ARG A 297 -5.90 -8.60 7.55
C ARG A 297 -6.55 -9.20 6.30
N TYR A 298 -6.89 -8.37 5.31
CA TYR A 298 -7.47 -8.87 4.07
C TYR A 298 -6.35 -9.48 3.23
N PRO A 299 -6.49 -10.75 2.81
CA PRO A 299 -5.39 -11.50 2.21
C PRO A 299 -4.87 -10.86 0.92
N ASN A 300 -5.75 -10.20 0.17
CA ASN A 300 -5.41 -9.55 -1.08
C ASN A 300 -4.89 -8.10 -0.93
N VAL A 301 -4.67 -7.59 0.29
CA VAL A 301 -4.27 -6.20 0.52
C VAL A 301 -2.77 -6.02 0.73
N GLN A 302 -2.23 -4.98 0.10
CA GLN A 302 -0.86 -4.48 0.17
C GLN A 302 -0.88 -3.00 0.57
N LEU A 303 0.24 -2.43 1.01
CA LEU A 303 0.29 -1.04 1.49
C LEU A 303 1.27 -0.19 0.70
N ALA A 304 1.00 1.12 0.67
CA ALA A 304 1.87 2.09 0.05
C ALA A 304 1.86 3.44 0.77
N LEU A 305 2.96 4.16 0.64
CA LEU A 305 3.08 5.56 1.03
C LEU A 305 3.61 6.38 -0.15
N ASP A 306 3.09 7.59 -0.31
CA ASP A 306 3.56 8.56 -1.32
C ASP A 306 4.47 9.63 -0.68
N PRO A 307 5.81 9.54 -0.82
CA PRO A 307 6.76 10.48 -0.22
C PRO A 307 6.61 11.91 -0.72
N GLU A 308 6.20 12.12 -1.97
CA GLU A 308 6.02 13.44 -2.57
C GLU A 308 4.97 14.28 -1.84
N TRP A 309 4.03 13.62 -1.17
CA TRP A 309 2.92 14.27 -0.47
C TRP A 309 3.16 14.47 1.02
N ARG A 310 4.38 14.18 1.52
CA ARG A 310 4.80 14.56 2.87
C ARG A 310 5.13 16.07 2.94
N THR A 311 4.09 16.91 2.94
CA THR A 311 4.21 18.37 2.95
C THR A 311 2.94 19.06 3.49
N GLU A 312 3.09 20.27 4.02
CA GLU A 312 1.97 21.18 4.31
C GLU A 312 1.55 22.03 3.10
N ARG A 313 2.34 22.02 2.02
CA ARG A 313 2.17 22.82 0.80
C ARG A 313 2.09 21.90 -0.42
N PRO A 314 1.08 21.01 -0.50
CA PRO A 314 0.90 20.15 -1.67
C PRO A 314 0.82 20.98 -2.96
N MET A 315 1.30 20.41 -4.07
CA MET A 315 1.40 21.06 -5.39
C MET A 315 2.41 22.22 -5.50
N GLN A 316 3.07 22.63 -4.41
CA GLN A 316 4.08 23.69 -4.43
C GLN A 316 5.48 23.16 -4.17
N GLU A 317 5.58 22.08 -3.40
CA GLU A 317 6.82 21.38 -3.13
C GLU A 317 6.61 19.87 -3.18
N VAL A 318 7.73 19.16 -3.21
CA VAL A 318 7.79 17.70 -3.20
C VAL A 318 8.38 17.31 -1.84
N GLY A 319 7.64 16.50 -1.09
CA GLY A 319 8.05 15.92 0.18
C GLY A 319 9.17 14.90 0.04
N HIS A 320 9.62 14.36 1.17
CA HIS A 320 10.67 13.36 1.23
C HIS A 320 10.57 12.47 2.46
N ILE A 321 11.21 11.30 2.38
CA ILE A 321 11.47 10.41 3.52
C ILE A 321 12.94 9.95 3.47
N THR A 322 13.43 9.32 4.53
CA THR A 322 14.78 8.72 4.56
C THR A 322 14.75 7.20 4.44
N GLY A 323 15.89 6.58 4.12
CA GLY A 323 16.06 5.11 4.20
C GLY A 323 15.75 4.55 5.58
N THR A 324 16.14 5.24 6.66
CA THR A 324 15.79 4.88 8.04
C THR A 324 14.29 4.94 8.29
N GLU A 325 13.59 5.96 7.79
CA GLU A 325 12.12 6.04 7.94
C GLU A 325 11.40 4.93 7.16
N LEU A 326 11.96 4.45 6.03
CA LEU A 326 11.45 3.27 5.34
C LEU A 326 11.60 2.01 6.21
N ASN A 327 12.72 1.85 6.90
CA ASN A 327 12.96 0.72 7.82
C ASN A 327 11.98 0.74 8.99
N GLU A 328 11.71 1.91 9.59
CA GLU A 328 10.72 2.04 10.67
C GLU A 328 9.30 1.67 10.22
N VAL A 329 8.92 2.02 8.99
CA VAL A 329 7.61 1.63 8.43
C VAL A 329 7.53 0.11 8.23
N GLN A 330 8.59 -0.51 7.71
CA GLN A 330 8.65 -1.97 7.55
C GLN A 330 8.60 -2.70 8.88
N GLU A 331 9.32 -2.23 9.90
CA GLU A 331 9.30 -2.82 11.25
C GLU A 331 7.88 -2.80 11.86
N ILE A 332 7.17 -1.68 11.72
CA ILE A 332 5.77 -1.57 12.17
C ILE A 332 4.87 -2.55 11.43
N MET A 333 5.04 -2.65 10.12
CA MET A 333 4.25 -3.54 9.27
C MET A 333 4.54 -5.02 9.56
N GLN A 334 5.80 -5.39 9.76
CA GLN A 334 6.24 -6.72 10.17
C GLN A 334 5.63 -7.11 11.51
N ALA A 335 5.77 -6.24 12.53
CA ALA A 335 5.19 -6.47 13.84
C ALA A 335 3.67 -6.64 13.78
N TYR A 336 2.97 -5.82 12.99
CA TYR A 336 1.52 -5.96 12.80
C TYR A 336 1.16 -7.30 12.15
N ILE A 337 1.91 -7.76 11.15
CA ILE A 337 1.66 -9.04 10.50
C ILE A 337 1.88 -10.20 11.47
N GLU A 338 2.96 -10.19 12.24
CA GLU A 338 3.30 -11.23 13.22
C GLU A 338 2.30 -11.26 14.39
N ASP A 339 2.00 -10.11 14.99
CA ASP A 339 1.08 -9.98 16.14
C ASP A 339 -0.36 -10.39 15.82
N ASN A 340 -0.73 -10.39 14.53
CA ASN A 340 -2.06 -10.76 14.05
C ASN A 340 -2.07 -12.07 13.26
N GLU A 341 -0.96 -12.80 13.23
CA GLU A 341 -0.81 -14.09 12.53
C GLU A 341 -1.24 -14.01 11.04
N ILE A 342 -1.00 -12.85 10.41
CA ILE A 342 -1.40 -12.60 9.01
C ILE A 342 -0.51 -13.42 8.09
N GLN A 343 -1.13 -14.25 7.26
CA GLN A 343 -0.40 -15.19 6.41
C GLN A 343 0.12 -14.55 5.11
N GLY A 344 1.34 -14.94 4.74
CA GLY A 344 1.97 -14.63 3.45
C GLY A 344 2.71 -13.30 3.37
N THR A 345 3.43 -13.12 2.26
CA THR A 345 4.23 -11.92 1.99
C THR A 345 3.34 -10.72 1.71
N ARG A 346 3.75 -9.53 2.16
CA ARG A 346 3.05 -8.27 1.90
C ARG A 346 3.98 -7.21 1.33
N GLN A 347 3.61 -6.59 0.22
CA GLN A 347 4.36 -5.49 -0.35
C GLN A 347 4.13 -4.18 0.41
N PHE A 348 5.23 -3.48 0.68
CA PHE A 348 5.23 -2.07 1.04
C PHE A 348 5.85 -1.28 -0.10
N VAL A 349 5.04 -0.46 -0.78
CA VAL A 349 5.46 0.31 -1.95
C VAL A 349 5.71 1.77 -1.58
N PHE A 350 6.78 2.35 -2.11
CA PHE A 350 7.00 3.80 -2.06
C PHE A 350 7.40 4.34 -3.44
N HIS A 351 6.96 5.57 -3.72
CA HIS A 351 7.12 6.19 -5.03
C HIS A 351 8.33 7.13 -5.08
N GLN A 352 9.06 7.15 -6.21
CA GLN A 352 10.12 8.14 -6.46
C GLN A 352 10.16 8.58 -7.92
N PHE A 353 10.22 9.89 -8.17
CA PHE A 353 10.44 10.46 -9.50
C PHE A 353 11.52 11.56 -9.53
N VAL A 354 11.95 12.06 -8.38
CA VAL A 354 13.14 12.92 -8.24
C VAL A 354 14.00 12.43 -7.09
N GLU A 355 15.31 12.64 -7.18
CA GLU A 355 16.31 12.16 -6.21
C GLU A 355 15.98 12.59 -4.78
N LYS A 356 15.69 13.87 -4.57
CA LYS A 356 15.38 14.46 -3.26
C LYS A 356 14.15 13.90 -2.52
N MET A 357 13.39 12.97 -3.11
CA MET A 357 12.25 12.36 -2.42
C MET A 357 12.69 11.31 -1.40
N ILE A 358 13.83 10.65 -1.64
CA ILE A 358 14.36 9.60 -0.76
C ILE A 358 15.78 9.99 -0.42
N HIS A 359 16.00 10.42 0.82
CA HIS A 359 17.33 10.71 1.33
C HIS A 359 17.95 9.43 1.90
N ASP A 360 19.26 9.30 1.77
CA ASP A 360 20.02 8.19 2.37
C ASP A 360 19.40 6.82 2.03
N VAL A 361 19.05 6.62 0.75
CA VAL A 361 18.35 5.41 0.28
C VAL A 361 19.18 4.14 0.49
N GLU A 362 20.50 4.28 0.54
CA GLU A 362 21.45 3.23 0.88
C GLU A 362 21.28 2.67 2.30
N ASP A 363 20.66 3.43 3.21
CA ASP A 363 20.38 3.00 4.58
C ASP A 363 19.10 2.14 4.67
N ALA A 364 18.29 2.07 3.61
CA ALA A 364 17.12 1.19 3.58
C ALA A 364 17.55 -0.29 3.54
N SER A 365 16.85 -1.15 4.27
CA SER A 365 17.02 -2.60 4.25
C SER A 365 15.79 -3.30 3.67
N ALA A 366 16.00 -4.46 3.08
CA ALA A 366 14.95 -5.37 2.59
C ALA A 366 14.80 -6.63 3.48
N ASP A 367 15.42 -6.65 4.66
CA ASP A 367 15.48 -7.81 5.57
C ASP A 367 14.32 -7.83 6.60
N TYR A 368 13.12 -7.45 6.18
CA TYR A 368 11.93 -7.31 7.04
C TYR A 368 10.85 -8.35 6.72
N GLU A 369 11.19 -9.64 6.58
CA GLU A 369 10.19 -10.67 6.26
C GLU A 369 9.03 -10.70 7.28
N PRO A 370 7.76 -10.80 6.86
CA PRO A 370 7.28 -11.07 5.50
C PRO A 370 6.95 -9.81 4.67
N VAL A 371 7.51 -8.64 5.02
CA VAL A 371 7.35 -7.39 4.27
C VAL A 371 8.33 -7.34 3.10
N LEU A 372 7.80 -7.03 1.91
CA LEU A 372 8.55 -6.88 0.68
C LEU A 372 8.60 -5.41 0.25
N LEU A 373 9.75 -4.77 0.44
CA LEU A 373 9.93 -3.37 0.05
C LEU A 373 10.02 -3.23 -1.48
N VAL A 374 9.15 -2.39 -2.05
CA VAL A 374 9.11 -2.11 -3.50
C VAL A 374 9.42 -0.65 -3.78
N HIS A 375 10.52 -0.41 -4.49
CA HIS A 375 10.94 0.92 -4.92
C HIS A 375 10.33 1.24 -6.29
N ASN A 376 9.28 2.05 -6.30
CA ASN A 376 8.50 2.30 -7.50
C ASN A 376 8.94 3.55 -8.26
N THR A 377 9.28 3.37 -9.53
CA THR A 377 9.58 4.46 -10.47
C THR A 377 8.30 5.19 -10.85
N SER A 378 8.17 6.44 -10.40
CA SER A 378 7.00 7.29 -10.64
C SER A 378 7.29 8.38 -11.68
N GLY A 379 6.47 9.44 -11.69
CA GLY A 379 6.60 10.58 -12.59
C GLY A 379 6.04 10.30 -13.98
N TRP A 380 5.76 11.37 -14.73
CA TRP A 380 5.12 11.32 -16.04
C TRP A 380 6.02 11.94 -17.12
N GLY A 381 5.76 11.61 -18.37
CA GLY A 381 6.33 12.32 -19.52
C GLY A 381 6.82 11.38 -20.62
N ALA A 382 7.88 11.77 -21.31
CA ALA A 382 8.41 10.99 -22.41
C ALA A 382 9.14 9.72 -21.91
N PRO A 383 9.13 8.62 -22.68
CA PRO A 383 9.79 7.36 -22.32
C PRO A 383 11.26 7.51 -21.91
N GLU A 384 12.02 8.39 -22.56
CA GLU A 384 13.44 8.62 -22.21
C GLU A 384 13.61 9.09 -20.76
N GLY A 385 12.79 10.05 -20.32
CA GLY A 385 12.83 10.53 -18.94
C GLY A 385 12.38 9.48 -17.93
N LYS A 386 11.43 8.62 -18.33
CA LYS A 386 10.95 7.50 -17.51
C LYS A 386 12.04 6.44 -17.32
N ARG A 387 12.72 6.04 -18.41
CA ARG A 387 13.88 5.12 -18.37
C ARG A 387 15.00 5.69 -17.52
N ALA A 388 15.37 6.95 -17.71
CA ALA A 388 16.41 7.60 -16.90
C ALA A 388 16.05 7.70 -15.40
N THR A 389 14.76 7.78 -15.07
CA THR A 389 14.30 7.73 -13.67
C THR A 389 14.41 6.31 -13.12
N HIS A 390 14.06 5.30 -13.93
CA HIS A 390 14.21 3.90 -13.56
C HIS A 390 15.66 3.49 -13.35
N ASP A 391 16.57 3.89 -14.25
CA ASP A 391 18.00 3.63 -14.13
C ASP A 391 18.56 4.18 -12.81
N ARG A 392 18.11 5.37 -12.38
CA ARG A 392 18.50 5.95 -11.09
C ARG A 392 17.92 5.16 -9.91
N VAL A 393 16.65 4.78 -10.00
CA VAL A 393 15.99 3.92 -8.99
C VAL A 393 16.70 2.56 -8.87
N ALA A 394 17.25 2.04 -9.97
CA ALA A 394 18.01 0.80 -10.02
C ALA A 394 19.36 0.86 -9.29
N GLU A 395 19.94 2.06 -9.09
CA GLU A 395 21.19 2.23 -8.35
C GLU A 395 21.06 1.80 -6.87
N ALA A 396 19.85 1.90 -6.30
CA ALA A 396 19.53 1.37 -4.96
C ALA A 396 19.40 -0.16 -4.99
N THR A 397 20.55 -0.84 -5.11
CA THR A 397 20.66 -2.31 -5.19
C THR A 397 20.31 -3.04 -3.89
N ASN A 398 20.30 -2.33 -2.76
CA ASN A 398 19.81 -2.79 -1.47
C ASN A 398 18.28 -3.04 -1.45
N ILE A 399 17.53 -2.50 -2.43
CA ILE A 399 16.09 -2.70 -2.58
C ILE A 399 15.83 -3.42 -3.92
N PRO A 400 15.82 -4.77 -3.95
CA PRO A 400 15.84 -5.51 -5.22
C PRO A 400 14.52 -5.43 -6.00
N TYR A 401 13.38 -5.29 -5.34
CA TYR A 401 12.08 -5.23 -6.01
C TYR A 401 11.78 -3.82 -6.51
N LYS A 402 11.58 -3.70 -7.82
CA LYS A 402 11.27 -2.42 -8.48
C LYS A 402 9.86 -2.41 -9.05
N GLY A 403 9.24 -1.23 -9.00
CA GLY A 403 7.99 -0.93 -9.68
C GLY A 403 8.17 0.10 -10.79
N PHE A 404 7.20 0.18 -11.69
CA PHE A 404 7.14 1.20 -12.75
C PHE A 404 5.72 1.69 -12.98
N LYS A 405 5.49 2.99 -12.80
CA LYS A 405 4.18 3.64 -12.94
C LYS A 405 4.07 4.36 -14.28
N LEU A 406 2.95 4.23 -14.96
CA LEU A 406 2.61 4.82 -16.25
C LEU A 406 1.39 5.74 -16.08
N TRP A 407 1.27 6.74 -16.95
CA TRP A 407 0.22 7.74 -16.87
C TRP A 407 -0.57 7.81 -18.17
N TYR A 408 -1.82 7.36 -18.14
CA TYR A 408 -2.72 7.41 -19.29
C TYR A 408 -3.07 8.85 -19.66
N TYR A 409 -3.11 9.10 -20.97
CA TYR A 409 -3.80 10.27 -21.47
C TYR A 409 -5.31 10.13 -21.23
N TYR A 410 -5.92 11.15 -20.62
CA TYR A 410 -7.37 11.24 -20.47
C TYR A 410 -7.94 12.58 -20.93
N SER A 411 -7.23 13.69 -20.70
CA SER A 411 -7.63 14.99 -21.25
C SER A 411 -6.50 16.02 -21.21
N ASP A 412 -6.63 17.08 -22.00
CA ASP A 412 -5.74 18.26 -21.99
C ASP A 412 -6.11 19.31 -20.92
N ARG A 413 -6.93 18.96 -19.93
CA ARG A 413 -7.29 19.90 -18.85
C ARG A 413 -6.04 20.27 -18.02
N PRO A 414 -5.91 21.53 -17.59
CA PRO A 414 -4.83 21.92 -16.67
C PRO A 414 -4.81 21.04 -15.42
N GLY A 415 -3.61 20.55 -15.07
CA GLY A 415 -3.40 19.67 -13.91
C GLY A 415 -3.53 18.17 -14.21
N VAL A 416 -3.87 17.78 -15.45
CA VAL A 416 -3.76 16.39 -15.89
C VAL A 416 -2.36 16.16 -16.47
N HIS A 417 -1.69 15.13 -15.96
CA HIS A 417 -0.36 14.72 -16.36
C HIS A 417 -0.44 13.33 -17.00
N TYR A 418 0.34 13.10 -18.06
CA TYR A 418 0.33 11.87 -18.83
C TYR A 418 1.68 11.59 -19.50
N ASP A 419 1.89 10.34 -19.87
CA ASP A 419 3.05 9.92 -20.64
C ASP A 419 2.82 10.15 -22.14
N ASN A 420 3.85 10.64 -22.84
CA ASN A 420 3.74 10.97 -24.25
C ASN A 420 5.01 10.63 -25.05
N PRO A 421 5.01 9.55 -25.85
CA PRO A 421 3.99 8.50 -25.86
C PRO A 421 4.00 7.68 -24.56
N LEU A 422 2.91 6.97 -24.28
CA LEU A 422 2.86 5.91 -23.28
C LEU A 422 3.77 4.75 -23.73
N MET A 423 4.60 4.21 -22.83
CA MET A 423 5.42 3.04 -23.12
C MET A 423 4.55 1.78 -23.27
N THR A 424 4.92 0.87 -24.18
CA THR A 424 4.21 -0.40 -24.35
C THR A 424 4.58 -1.43 -23.25
N PRO A 425 3.78 -2.48 -23.04
CA PRO A 425 4.14 -3.56 -22.13
C PRO A 425 5.52 -4.18 -22.39
N GLU A 426 5.91 -4.39 -23.65
CA GLU A 426 7.24 -4.89 -24.03
C GLU A 426 8.35 -3.91 -23.61
N GLU A 427 8.14 -2.62 -23.85
CA GLU A 427 9.12 -1.59 -23.50
C GLU A 427 9.34 -1.46 -21.98
N VAL A 428 8.32 -1.78 -21.18
CA VAL A 428 8.36 -1.78 -19.71
C VAL A 428 9.02 -3.05 -19.20
N MET A 429 8.75 -4.22 -19.81
CA MET A 429 9.39 -5.48 -19.44
C MET A 429 10.85 -5.56 -19.92
N ASP A 430 11.26 -4.74 -20.89
CA ASP A 430 12.66 -4.59 -21.32
C ASP A 430 13.51 -3.68 -20.39
N LEU A 431 12.93 -3.12 -19.32
CA LEU A 431 13.68 -2.34 -18.34
C LEU A 431 14.60 -3.23 -17.49
N ASP A 432 15.71 -2.66 -17.01
CA ASP A 432 16.66 -3.35 -16.14
C ASP A 432 16.86 -2.56 -14.83
N PRO A 433 16.51 -3.14 -13.66
CA PRO A 433 15.89 -4.45 -13.48
C PRO A 433 14.43 -4.48 -13.96
N GLN A 434 13.97 -5.64 -14.46
CA GLN A 434 12.58 -5.80 -14.90
C GLN A 434 11.61 -5.52 -13.73
N PRO A 435 10.65 -4.58 -13.87
CA PRO A 435 9.69 -4.26 -12.82
C PRO A 435 8.81 -5.46 -12.45
N GLY A 436 8.66 -5.73 -11.16
CA GLY A 436 7.71 -6.72 -10.62
C GLY A 436 6.32 -6.14 -10.37
N LEU A 437 6.19 -4.81 -10.36
CA LEU A 437 4.94 -4.08 -10.21
C LEU A 437 4.83 -3.02 -11.30
N VAL A 438 3.79 -3.10 -12.13
CA VAL A 438 3.45 -2.08 -13.12
C VAL A 438 2.16 -1.39 -12.70
N ILE A 439 2.15 -0.07 -12.69
CA ILE A 439 0.98 0.72 -12.25
C ILE A 439 0.54 1.63 -13.38
N TYR A 440 -0.76 1.73 -13.65
CA TYR A 440 -1.34 2.68 -14.61
C TYR A 440 -2.25 3.69 -13.89
N GLN A 441 -2.01 4.99 -14.10
CA GLN A 441 -2.81 6.09 -13.55
C GLN A 441 -3.58 6.85 -14.62
#